data_AF-A0A431HZS9-F1
#
_entry.id   AF-A0A431HZS9-F1
#
_cell.length_a   1.000
_cell.length_b   1.000
_cell.length_c   1.000
_cell.angle_alpha   90.00
_cell.angle_beta   90.00
_cell.angle_gamma   90.00
#
_symmetry.space_group_name_H-M   'P 1'
#
loop_
_entity.id
_entity.type
_entity.pdbx_description
1 polymer ?
#
loop_
_entity_poly.entity_id
_entity_poly.type
_entity_poly.pdbx_seq_one_letter_code
_entity_poly.pdbx_strand_id
1 'polypeptide(L)'
;MNLKDYLVEREQNKDKPVVEKSYVPYGVYSFADLDSVHAAHEFQEELREMYYDFVVIGDNILNDFPSEAGERLLTLVKEFNARLTLMQRELVSGSIALFKSKEDESLYWVGVPTNKFIDRENDIFSDISHRKLVKSLDEGSVEYPDLYIWHQKPAVGKATWVDYDERGFLVAGGTIYKDYEDLVINLLANSTEPLGMSQGIYRKDIKVDSDGTIIEYKPFEFTFLPHKNACNLLTAFTTQ
;
A
#
# COMPACT_ATOMS: atom_id res chain seq x y z
N MET A 1 -2.40 26.99 7.76
CA MET A 1 -1.40 27.93 8.31
C MET A 1 -0.62 28.50 7.14
N ASN A 2 -0.45 29.82 7.02
CA ASN A 2 0.33 30.37 5.91
C ASN A 2 1.84 30.31 6.23
N LEU A 3 2.71 30.41 5.23
CA LEU A 3 4.17 30.28 5.39
C LEU A 3 4.75 31.28 6.40
N LYS A 4 4.21 32.51 6.47
CA LYS A 4 4.64 33.51 7.45
C LYS A 4 4.27 33.12 8.87
N ASP A 5 3.08 32.58 9.08
CA ASP A 5 2.61 32.15 10.40
C ASP A 5 3.50 31.03 10.95
N TYR A 6 3.90 30.08 10.10
CA TYR A 6 4.78 28.97 10.47
C TYR A 6 6.22 29.41 10.79
N LEU A 7 6.78 30.35 10.02
CA LEU A 7 8.13 30.88 10.27
C LEU A 7 8.20 31.62 11.61
N VAL A 8 7.14 32.34 11.96
CA VAL A 8 7.02 33.02 13.27
C VAL A 8 6.91 32.00 14.40
N GLU A 9 6.14 30.93 14.23
CA GLU A 9 6.03 29.86 15.22
C GLU A 9 7.36 29.12 15.44
N ARG A 10 8.12 28.88 14.36
CA ARG A 10 9.44 28.24 14.42
C ARG A 10 10.49 29.08 15.16
N GLU A 11 10.53 30.39 14.91
CA GLU A 11 11.42 31.28 15.66
C GLU A 11 11.07 31.33 17.16
N GLN A 12 9.77 31.32 17.49
CA GLN A 12 9.30 31.35 18.87
C GLN A 12 9.57 30.06 19.66
N ASN A 13 9.90 28.95 18.97
CA ASN A 13 10.14 27.64 19.57
C ASN A 13 11.62 27.20 19.50
N LYS A 14 12.52 28.03 18.95
CA LYS A 14 13.93 27.69 18.70
C LYS A 14 14.75 27.37 19.95
N ASP A 15 14.36 27.92 21.10
CA ASP A 15 15.12 27.81 22.38
C ASP A 15 14.36 27.06 23.49
N LYS A 16 13.19 26.48 23.20
CA LYS A 16 12.47 25.67 24.20
C LYS A 16 13.06 24.25 24.18
N PRO A 17 13.47 23.69 25.33
CA PRO A 17 13.78 22.27 25.39
C PRO A 17 12.51 21.51 25.02
N VAL A 18 12.56 20.83 23.86
CA VAL A 18 11.49 19.94 23.42
C VAL A 18 11.53 18.74 24.36
N VAL A 19 10.79 18.83 25.47
CA VAL A 19 10.41 17.63 26.21
C VAL A 19 9.28 17.01 25.39
N GLU A 20 9.67 16.32 24.32
CA GLU A 20 8.76 15.51 23.54
C GLU A 20 8.23 14.45 24.50
N LYS A 21 6.98 14.61 24.93
CA LYS A 21 6.29 13.55 25.65
C LYS A 21 6.18 12.42 24.64
N SER A 22 7.02 11.39 24.80
CA SER A 22 6.90 10.14 24.05
C SER A 22 5.46 9.65 24.21
N TYR A 23 4.68 9.86 23.16
CA TYR A 23 3.29 9.47 23.10
C TYR A 23 3.26 8.10 22.45
N VAL A 24 2.90 7.08 23.24
CA VAL A 24 2.64 5.74 22.73
C VAL A 24 1.21 5.73 22.19
N PRO A 25 1.00 5.59 20.87
CA PRO A 25 -0.34 5.61 20.30
C PRO A 25 -1.22 4.48 20.85
N TYR A 26 -2.52 4.74 20.88
CA TYR A 26 -3.49 3.73 21.26
C TYR A 26 -3.38 2.53 20.30
N GLY A 27 -3.20 1.33 20.84
CA GLY A 27 -3.03 0.10 20.06
C GLY A 27 -1.59 -0.42 19.95
N VAL A 28 -0.59 0.29 20.48
CA VAL A 28 0.80 -0.17 20.60
C VAL A 28 0.97 -0.98 21.89
N TYR A 29 1.30 -2.27 21.79
CA TYR A 29 1.39 -3.18 22.95
C TYR A 29 2.76 -3.85 23.11
N SER A 30 3.69 -3.57 22.21
CA SER A 30 5.06 -4.09 22.25
C SER A 30 6.06 -3.04 21.78
N PHE A 31 7.35 -3.25 22.09
CA PHE A 31 8.39 -2.40 21.54
C PHE A 31 8.49 -2.51 20.02
N ALA A 32 8.20 -3.67 19.43
CA ALA A 32 8.15 -3.82 17.98
C ALA A 32 7.03 -2.97 17.33
N ASP A 33 5.85 -2.89 17.97
CA ASP A 33 4.76 -2.01 17.54
C ASP A 33 5.18 -0.53 17.67
N LEU A 34 5.87 -0.20 18.77
CA LEU A 34 6.35 1.16 19.04
C LEU A 34 7.45 1.57 18.05
N ASP A 35 8.37 0.66 17.74
CA ASP A 35 9.44 0.86 16.76
C ASP A 35 8.84 1.07 15.36
N SER A 36 7.78 0.33 15.02
CA SER A 36 7.06 0.52 13.75
C SER A 36 6.36 1.89 13.67
N VAL A 37 5.76 2.33 14.77
CA VAL A 37 5.17 3.67 14.88
C VAL A 37 6.23 4.76 14.79
N HIS A 38 7.36 4.59 15.49
CA HIS A 38 8.46 5.54 15.43
C HIS A 38 9.05 5.62 14.03
N ALA A 39 9.28 4.49 13.36
CA ALA A 39 9.76 4.48 11.98
C ALA A 39 8.79 5.20 11.02
N ALA A 40 7.48 5.00 11.19
CA ALA A 40 6.47 5.71 10.40
C ALA A 40 6.46 7.23 10.68
N HIS A 41 6.63 7.62 11.95
CA HIS A 41 6.70 9.02 12.36
C HIS A 41 7.99 9.70 11.85
N GLU A 42 9.13 9.05 12.01
CA GLU A 42 10.43 9.50 11.48
C GLU A 42 10.36 9.68 9.96
N PHE A 43 9.80 8.70 9.24
CA PHE A 43 9.57 8.83 7.80
C PHE A 43 8.68 10.03 7.45
N GLN A 44 7.58 10.23 8.19
CA GLN A 44 6.67 11.35 7.96
C GLN A 44 7.38 12.69 8.19
N GLU A 45 8.18 12.81 9.24
CA GLU A 45 8.93 14.02 9.55
C GLU A 45 10.01 14.26 8.48
N GLU A 46 10.75 13.24 8.05
CA GLU A 46 11.70 13.36 6.95
C GLU A 46 11.04 13.81 5.64
N LEU A 47 9.87 13.26 5.31
CA LEU A 47 9.11 13.65 4.12
C LEU A 47 8.66 15.11 4.20
N ARG A 48 8.21 15.54 5.40
CA ARG A 48 7.79 16.92 5.65
C ARG A 48 8.95 17.89 5.52
N GLU A 49 10.10 17.59 6.13
CA GLU A 49 11.30 18.42 6.02
C GLU A 49 11.82 18.46 4.57
N MET A 50 11.83 17.33 3.86
CA MET A 50 12.24 17.30 2.45
C MET A 50 11.32 18.14 1.55
N TYR A 51 10.01 18.08 1.78
CA TYR A 51 9.05 18.93 1.05
C TYR A 51 9.26 20.41 1.38
N TYR A 52 9.51 20.73 2.64
CA TYR A 52 9.83 22.10 3.06
C TYR A 52 11.08 22.62 2.36
N ASP A 53 12.17 21.85 2.37
CA ASP A 53 13.40 22.19 1.67
C ASP A 53 13.17 22.39 0.17
N PHE A 54 12.38 21.53 -0.46
CA PHE A 54 12.00 21.68 -1.86
C PHE A 54 11.31 23.03 -2.13
N VAL A 55 10.33 23.41 -1.29
CA VAL A 55 9.61 24.69 -1.43
C VAL A 55 10.56 25.87 -1.23
N VAL A 56 11.38 25.85 -0.19
CA VAL A 56 12.33 26.94 0.12
C VAL A 56 13.37 27.10 -0.99
N ILE A 57 13.93 26.00 -1.50
CA ILE A 57 14.88 26.06 -2.61
C ILE A 57 14.18 26.57 -3.88
N GLY A 58 12.93 26.16 -4.12
CA GLY A 58 12.11 26.67 -5.22
C GLY A 58 11.90 28.19 -5.15
N ASP A 59 11.57 28.71 -3.97
CA ASP A 59 11.41 30.15 -3.74
C ASP A 59 12.73 30.91 -3.96
N ASN A 60 13.85 30.36 -3.46
CA ASN A 60 15.17 30.94 -3.71
C ASN A 60 15.50 30.97 -5.21
N ILE A 61 15.18 29.92 -5.98
CA ILE A 61 15.38 29.88 -7.44
C ILE A 61 14.57 30.99 -8.13
N LEU A 62 13.31 31.16 -7.75
CA LEU A 62 12.42 32.16 -8.34
C LEU A 62 12.91 33.59 -8.05
N ASN A 63 13.44 33.84 -6.84
CA ASN A 63 13.90 35.15 -6.42
C ASN A 63 15.29 35.50 -6.96
N ASP A 64 16.25 34.57 -6.88
CA ASP A 64 17.66 34.83 -7.20
C ASP A 64 17.99 34.62 -8.68
N PHE A 65 17.24 33.75 -9.38
CA PHE A 65 17.52 33.35 -10.76
C PHE A 65 16.27 33.42 -11.68
N PRO A 66 15.54 34.56 -11.74
CA PRO A 66 14.25 34.63 -12.42
C PRO A 66 14.33 34.31 -13.92
N SER A 67 15.44 34.63 -14.60
CA SER A 67 15.64 34.33 -16.03
C SER A 67 15.98 32.87 -16.32
N GLU A 68 16.42 32.10 -15.31
CA GLU A 68 16.81 30.68 -15.42
C GLU A 68 15.88 29.76 -14.62
N ALA A 69 14.82 30.31 -14.00
CA ALA A 69 14.01 29.62 -13.03
C ALA A 69 13.40 28.32 -13.57
N GLY A 70 12.97 28.28 -14.83
CA GLY A 70 12.39 27.10 -15.46
C GLY A 70 13.31 25.87 -15.43
N GLU A 71 14.56 26.02 -15.90
CA GLU A 71 15.53 24.91 -15.96
C GLU A 71 15.99 24.48 -14.56
N ARG A 72 16.16 25.45 -13.65
CA ARG A 72 16.59 25.17 -12.27
C ARG A 72 15.50 24.49 -11.47
N LEU A 73 14.24 24.91 -11.60
CA LEU A 73 13.09 24.22 -11.00
C LEU A 73 12.92 22.81 -11.55
N LEU A 74 13.11 22.62 -12.86
CA LEU A 74 13.05 21.28 -13.46
C LEU A 74 14.12 20.35 -12.87
N THR A 75 15.32 20.87 -12.63
CA THR A 75 16.41 20.11 -11.98
C THR A 75 16.06 19.78 -10.54
N LEU A 76 15.57 20.75 -9.77
CA LEU A 76 15.12 20.55 -8.40
C LEU A 76 14.01 19.50 -8.29
N VAL A 77 13.03 19.52 -9.19
CA VAL A 77 11.96 18.50 -9.24
C VAL A 77 12.52 17.11 -9.51
N LYS A 78 13.50 16.97 -10.40
CA LYS A 78 14.16 15.67 -10.65
C LYS A 78 14.88 15.17 -9.40
N GLU A 79 15.61 16.04 -8.70
CA GLU A 79 16.31 15.68 -7.47
C GLU A 79 15.34 15.31 -6.35
N PHE A 80 14.25 16.07 -6.18
CA PHE A 80 13.19 15.77 -5.22
C PHE A 80 12.55 14.40 -5.51
N ASN A 81 12.19 14.12 -6.76
CA ASN A 81 11.62 12.83 -7.14
C ASN A 81 12.61 11.67 -6.92
N ALA A 82 13.90 11.88 -7.17
CA ALA A 82 14.93 10.87 -6.91
C ALA A 82 15.06 10.57 -5.40
N ARG A 83 15.03 11.60 -4.55
CA ARG A 83 15.06 11.46 -3.09
C ARG A 83 13.78 10.82 -2.56
N LEU A 84 12.62 11.21 -3.07
CA LEU A 84 11.33 10.58 -2.75
C LEU A 84 11.35 9.09 -3.10
N THR A 85 11.90 8.72 -4.26
CA THR A 85 12.04 7.33 -4.68
C THR A 85 12.98 6.54 -3.77
N LEU A 86 14.07 7.16 -3.28
CA LEU A 86 15.00 6.52 -2.34
C LEU A 86 14.35 6.30 -0.97
N MET A 87 13.65 7.31 -0.44
CA MET A 87 12.87 7.20 0.79
C MET A 87 11.77 6.15 0.68
N GLN A 88 11.08 6.07 -0.46
CA GLN A 88 10.07 5.05 -0.74
C GLN A 88 10.63 3.63 -0.81
N ARG A 89 11.92 3.44 -1.11
CA ARG A 89 12.56 2.11 -1.08
C ARG A 89 12.81 1.61 0.35
N GLU A 90 12.89 2.50 1.33
CA GLU A 90 13.03 2.15 2.74
C GLU A 90 11.67 1.84 3.40
N LEU A 91 10.58 2.38 2.84
CA LEU A 91 9.22 1.86 3.06
C LEU A 91 8.96 0.66 2.15
N VAL A 92 9.39 -0.53 2.56
CA VAL A 92 8.86 -1.77 1.97
C VAL A 92 7.41 -1.94 2.45
N SER A 93 6.51 -1.09 1.95
CA SER A 93 5.07 -1.23 2.08
C SER A 93 4.64 -2.39 1.20
N GLY A 94 4.61 -3.60 1.77
CA GLY A 94 3.95 -4.73 1.14
C GLY A 94 2.46 -4.44 0.92
N SER A 95 1.92 -4.99 -0.15
CA SER A 95 0.47 -5.08 -0.40
C SER A 95 -0.29 -6.00 0.56
N ILE A 96 0.42 -6.57 1.54
CA ILE A 96 -0.06 -7.61 2.45
C ILE A 96 0.39 -7.26 3.86
N ALA A 97 -0.56 -7.26 4.78
CA ALA A 97 -0.32 -7.15 6.20
C ALA A 97 -0.63 -8.49 6.87
N LEU A 98 0.22 -8.90 7.81
CA LEU A 98 -0.02 -10.07 8.66
C LEU A 98 -0.41 -9.64 10.06
N PHE A 99 -1.34 -10.38 10.66
CA PHE A 99 -1.81 -10.17 12.02
C PHE A 99 -1.89 -11.50 12.74
N LYS A 100 -1.39 -11.59 13.97
CA LYS A 100 -1.57 -12.79 14.80
C LYS A 100 -2.68 -12.54 15.80
N SER A 101 -3.70 -13.39 15.78
CA SER A 101 -4.81 -13.30 16.74
C SER A 101 -4.33 -13.67 18.15
N LYS A 102 -4.83 -12.95 19.15
CA LYS A 102 -4.55 -13.23 20.57
C LYS A 102 -5.46 -14.31 21.16
N GLU A 103 -6.56 -14.64 20.48
CA GLU A 103 -7.58 -15.56 21.01
C GLU A 103 -7.26 -17.02 20.65
N ASP A 104 -6.85 -17.26 19.40
CA ASP A 104 -6.63 -18.60 18.83
C ASP A 104 -5.22 -18.79 18.26
N GLU A 105 -4.35 -17.77 18.38
CA GLU A 105 -2.98 -17.73 17.83
C GLU A 105 -2.89 -17.94 16.31
N SER A 106 -4.01 -17.88 15.59
CA SER A 106 -4.04 -18.02 14.14
C SER A 106 -3.40 -16.81 13.46
N LEU A 107 -2.66 -17.05 12.39
CA LEU A 107 -2.11 -15.99 11.54
C LEU A 107 -3.13 -15.58 10.48
N TYR A 108 -3.44 -14.30 10.44
CA TYR A 108 -4.33 -13.65 9.48
C TYR A 108 -3.53 -12.81 8.50
N TRP A 109 -4.08 -12.67 7.29
CA TRP A 109 -3.58 -11.78 6.26
C TRP A 109 -4.66 -10.81 5.82
N VAL A 110 -4.25 -9.62 5.39
CA VAL A 110 -5.10 -8.65 4.68
C VAL A 110 -4.30 -8.12 3.50
N GLY A 111 -4.94 -7.95 2.35
CA GLY A 111 -4.29 -7.41 1.16
C GLY A 111 -5.27 -6.88 0.11
N VAL A 112 -4.72 -6.36 -0.99
CA VAL A 112 -5.49 -5.79 -2.11
C VAL A 112 -5.22 -6.59 -3.38
N PRO A 113 -6.03 -7.61 -3.71
CA PRO A 113 -5.77 -8.46 -4.88
C PRO A 113 -5.95 -7.76 -6.23
N THR A 114 -6.84 -6.77 -6.30
CA THR A 114 -7.18 -6.05 -7.53
C THR A 114 -7.91 -4.73 -7.23
N ASN A 115 -8.18 -3.92 -8.25
CA ASN A 115 -8.95 -2.69 -8.19
C ASN A 115 -9.59 -2.38 -9.55
N LYS A 116 -10.23 -1.22 -9.69
CA LYS A 116 -10.94 -0.81 -10.91
C LYS A 116 -10.11 -0.09 -11.98
N PHE A 117 -8.84 0.17 -11.71
CA PHE A 117 -7.98 0.90 -12.62
C PHE A 117 -7.39 -0.04 -13.67
N ILE A 118 -6.96 0.53 -14.80
CA ILE A 118 -6.32 -0.22 -15.89
C ILE A 118 -5.09 -0.95 -15.34
N ASP A 119 -5.06 -2.27 -15.55
CA ASP A 119 -3.92 -3.09 -15.16
C ASP A 119 -2.84 -3.13 -16.26
N ARG A 120 -1.75 -3.88 -16.03
CA ARG A 120 -0.64 -3.97 -16.99
C ARG A 120 -0.98 -4.67 -18.30
N GLU A 121 -2.07 -5.45 -18.32
CA GLU A 121 -2.55 -6.16 -19.50
C GLU A 121 -3.60 -5.33 -20.27
N ASN A 122 -3.89 -4.11 -19.78
CA ASN A 122 -4.95 -3.21 -20.22
C ASN A 122 -6.36 -3.69 -19.88
N ASP A 123 -6.50 -4.58 -18.89
CA ASP A 123 -7.80 -4.99 -18.39
C ASP A 123 -8.35 -3.98 -17.39
N ILE A 124 -9.68 -3.82 -17.38
CA ILE A 124 -10.41 -2.97 -16.43
C ILE A 124 -11.48 -3.83 -15.76
N PHE A 125 -11.44 -3.89 -14.44
CA PHE A 125 -12.51 -4.49 -13.63
C PHE A 125 -13.48 -3.40 -13.19
N SER A 126 -14.70 -3.39 -13.74
CA SER A 126 -15.69 -2.36 -13.39
C SER A 126 -16.05 -2.39 -11.89
N ASP A 127 -16.47 -1.23 -11.35
CA ASP A 127 -17.06 -1.13 -10.00
C ASP A 127 -18.19 -2.17 -9.79
N ILE A 128 -19.00 -2.40 -10.83
CA ILE A 128 -20.11 -3.36 -10.79
C ILE A 128 -19.59 -4.80 -10.65
N SER A 129 -18.48 -5.14 -11.31
CA SER A 129 -17.90 -6.48 -11.24
C SER A 129 -17.41 -6.81 -9.83
N HIS A 130 -16.72 -5.89 -9.16
CA HIS A 130 -16.24 -6.06 -7.79
C HIS A 130 -17.40 -6.23 -6.81
N ARG A 131 -18.42 -5.36 -6.90
CA ARG A 131 -19.62 -5.45 -6.05
C ARG A 131 -20.40 -6.75 -6.25
N LYS A 132 -20.48 -7.25 -7.50
CA LYS A 132 -21.09 -8.55 -7.79
C LYS A 132 -20.30 -9.70 -7.17
N LEU A 133 -18.97 -9.63 -7.22
CA LEU A 133 -18.12 -10.65 -6.58
C LEU A 133 -18.38 -10.68 -5.07
N VAL A 134 -18.26 -9.53 -4.38
CA VAL A 134 -18.49 -9.42 -2.93
C VAL A 134 -19.86 -10.00 -2.57
N LYS A 135 -20.92 -9.56 -3.26
CA LYS A 135 -22.27 -10.10 -3.06
C LYS A 135 -22.34 -11.61 -3.25
N SER A 136 -21.67 -12.14 -4.28
CA SER A 136 -21.71 -13.57 -4.60
C SER A 136 -20.99 -14.41 -3.54
N LEU A 137 -19.92 -13.87 -2.94
CA LEU A 137 -19.18 -14.47 -1.82
C LEU A 137 -20.02 -14.45 -0.54
N ASP A 138 -20.64 -13.31 -0.22
CA ASP A 138 -21.51 -13.15 0.95
C ASP A 138 -22.74 -14.07 0.90
N GLU A 139 -23.32 -14.25 -0.29
CA GLU A 139 -24.44 -15.16 -0.52
C GLU A 139 -24.02 -16.64 -0.59
N GLY A 140 -22.72 -16.94 -0.58
CA GLY A 140 -22.18 -18.30 -0.69
C GLY A 140 -22.37 -18.95 -2.07
N SER A 141 -22.71 -18.17 -3.09
CA SER A 141 -22.85 -18.65 -4.48
C SER A 141 -21.51 -18.84 -5.20
N VAL A 142 -20.45 -18.25 -4.64
CA VAL A 142 -19.04 -18.42 -5.02
C VAL A 142 -18.27 -18.70 -3.74
N GLU A 143 -17.34 -19.65 -3.79
CA GLU A 143 -16.46 -19.92 -2.65
C GLU A 143 -15.39 -18.84 -2.51
N TYR A 144 -15.00 -18.54 -1.28
CA TYR A 144 -13.86 -17.67 -1.03
C TYR A 144 -12.57 -18.23 -1.64
N PRO A 145 -11.76 -17.40 -2.32
CA PRO A 145 -10.54 -17.86 -2.99
C PRO A 145 -9.50 -18.43 -2.02
N ASP A 146 -8.76 -19.43 -2.47
CA ASP A 146 -7.55 -19.88 -1.79
C ASP A 146 -6.45 -18.82 -1.88
N LEU A 147 -5.54 -18.80 -0.91
CA LEU A 147 -4.34 -17.96 -0.94
C LEU A 147 -3.14 -18.79 -1.39
N TYR A 148 -2.47 -18.35 -2.46
CA TYR A 148 -1.23 -18.98 -2.95
C TYR A 148 -0.02 -18.04 -2.86
N ILE A 149 1.16 -18.65 -2.96
CA ILE A 149 2.42 -17.95 -3.22
C ILE A 149 2.72 -18.09 -4.70
N TRP A 150 2.77 -16.97 -5.42
CA TRP A 150 3.16 -16.91 -6.83
C TRP A 150 2.39 -17.86 -7.76
N HIS A 151 1.08 -18.01 -7.51
CA HIS A 151 0.18 -18.91 -8.26
C HIS A 151 0.55 -20.41 -8.15
N GLN A 152 1.37 -20.79 -7.17
CA GLN A 152 1.84 -22.17 -7.01
C GLN A 152 1.06 -22.90 -5.93
N LYS A 153 0.64 -24.13 -6.25
CA LYS A 153 0.14 -25.07 -5.26
C LYS A 153 1.28 -25.57 -4.36
N PRO A 154 0.98 -25.97 -3.11
CA PRO A 154 -0.34 -25.94 -2.44
C PRO A 154 -0.74 -24.54 -1.98
N ALA A 155 -2.03 -24.36 -1.65
CA ALA A 155 -2.52 -23.14 -1.02
C ALA A 155 -1.90 -23.01 0.38
N VAL A 156 -1.53 -21.79 0.75
CA VAL A 156 -0.95 -21.47 2.06
C VAL A 156 -1.95 -20.84 3.02
N GLY A 157 -3.14 -20.52 2.52
CA GLY A 157 -4.22 -19.95 3.31
C GLY A 157 -5.52 -19.90 2.52
N LYS A 158 -6.50 -19.19 3.07
CA LYS A 158 -7.81 -18.98 2.43
C LYS A 158 -8.36 -17.61 2.79
N ALA A 159 -9.01 -16.95 1.84
CA ALA A 159 -9.80 -15.76 2.14
C ALA A 159 -11.00 -16.15 3.02
N THR A 160 -11.33 -15.33 4.00
CA THR A 160 -12.54 -15.48 4.82
C THR A 160 -13.48 -14.29 4.70
N TRP A 161 -13.00 -13.18 4.12
CA TRP A 161 -13.79 -12.02 3.78
C TRP A 161 -13.17 -11.28 2.59
N VAL A 162 -14.03 -10.59 1.84
CA VAL A 162 -13.66 -9.71 0.72
C VAL A 162 -14.62 -8.54 0.74
N ASP A 163 -14.10 -7.34 0.58
CA ASP A 163 -14.91 -6.11 0.50
C ASP A 163 -14.41 -5.23 -0.65
N TYR A 164 -15.23 -4.26 -1.07
CA TYR A 164 -14.93 -3.33 -2.14
C TYR A 164 -15.20 -1.89 -1.69
N ASP A 165 -14.14 -1.09 -1.63
CA ASP A 165 -14.25 0.28 -1.16
C ASP A 165 -14.69 1.28 -2.25
N GLU A 166 -15.12 2.47 -1.83
CA GLU A 166 -15.59 3.52 -2.75
C GLU A 166 -14.46 4.14 -3.60
N ARG A 167 -13.21 4.00 -3.16
CA ARG A 167 -12.02 4.48 -3.90
C ARG A 167 -11.72 3.57 -5.09
N GLY A 168 -12.21 2.34 -5.07
CA GLY A 168 -12.20 1.40 -6.18
C GLY A 168 -11.29 0.19 -5.97
N PHE A 169 -10.97 -0.15 -4.72
CA PHE A 169 -10.08 -1.25 -4.39
C PHE A 169 -10.85 -2.44 -3.82
N LEU A 170 -10.54 -3.64 -4.33
CA LEU A 170 -10.99 -4.88 -3.72
C LEU A 170 -10.00 -5.25 -2.61
N VAL A 171 -10.49 -5.28 -1.38
CA VAL A 171 -9.69 -5.65 -0.21
C VAL A 171 -10.13 -7.03 0.23
N ALA A 172 -9.19 -7.90 0.54
CA ALA A 172 -9.46 -9.24 1.02
C ALA A 172 -8.64 -9.54 2.26
N GLY A 173 -9.15 -10.44 3.08
CA GLY A 173 -8.37 -10.99 4.17
C GLY A 173 -8.84 -12.40 4.53
N GLY A 174 -8.04 -13.06 5.35
CA GLY A 174 -8.30 -14.43 5.73
C GLY A 174 -7.21 -15.02 6.60
N THR A 175 -7.14 -16.34 6.63
CA THR A 175 -6.21 -17.08 7.48
C THR A 175 -5.07 -17.70 6.66
N ILE A 176 -3.92 -17.85 7.31
CA ILE A 176 -2.81 -18.69 6.85
C ILE A 176 -2.96 -20.06 7.51
N TYR A 177 -2.76 -21.12 6.76
CA TYR A 177 -2.78 -22.48 7.29
C TYR A 177 -1.57 -22.72 8.19
N LYS A 178 -1.78 -23.45 9.30
CA LYS A 178 -0.80 -23.58 10.38
C LYS A 178 0.58 -24.03 9.92
N ASP A 179 0.63 -25.00 9.02
CA ASP A 179 1.87 -25.59 8.48
C ASP A 179 2.66 -24.62 7.57
N TYR A 180 2.07 -23.47 7.19
CA TYR A 180 2.67 -22.47 6.31
C TYR A 180 2.96 -21.14 7.02
N GLU A 181 2.60 -20.96 8.29
CA GLU A 181 2.81 -19.68 9.01
C GLU A 181 4.27 -19.24 8.97
N ASP A 182 5.21 -20.12 9.32
CA ASP A 182 6.65 -19.81 9.32
C ASP A 182 7.17 -19.49 7.91
N LEU A 183 6.65 -20.16 6.88
CA LEU A 183 7.03 -19.87 5.49
C LEU A 183 6.61 -18.46 5.10
N VAL A 184 5.35 -18.09 5.38
CA VAL A 184 4.78 -16.80 4.98
C VAL A 184 5.45 -15.66 5.76
N ILE A 185 5.67 -15.83 7.07
CA ILE A 185 6.41 -14.86 7.89
C ILE A 185 7.82 -14.66 7.34
N ASN A 186 8.56 -15.74 7.10
CA ASN A 186 9.93 -15.64 6.60
C ASN A 186 9.99 -15.03 5.20
N LEU A 187 9.04 -15.33 4.31
CA LEU A 187 9.01 -14.76 2.97
C LEU A 187 8.80 -13.24 3.01
N LEU A 188 7.87 -12.77 3.83
CA LEU A 188 7.59 -11.34 3.98
C LEU A 188 8.75 -10.61 4.67
N ALA A 189 9.33 -11.20 5.71
CA ALA A 189 10.45 -10.59 6.45
C ALA A 189 11.77 -10.55 5.65
N ASN A 190 11.99 -11.50 4.73
CA ASN A 190 13.26 -11.64 4.02
C ASN A 190 13.17 -11.32 2.51
N SER A 191 12.02 -10.89 2.00
CA SER A 191 11.93 -10.45 0.60
C SER A 191 12.70 -9.15 0.40
N THR A 192 13.62 -9.16 -0.57
CA THR A 192 14.36 -7.97 -1.00
C THR A 192 13.60 -7.12 -2.01
N GLU A 193 12.51 -7.65 -2.57
CA GLU A 193 11.58 -6.95 -3.46
C GLU A 193 10.24 -6.78 -2.76
N PRO A 194 9.55 -5.62 -2.89
CA PRO A 194 8.20 -5.46 -2.38
C PRO A 194 7.27 -6.53 -2.94
N LEU A 195 6.41 -7.09 -2.09
CA LEU A 195 5.38 -8.03 -2.54
C LEU A 195 4.09 -7.29 -2.92
N GLY A 196 3.55 -7.67 -4.08
CA GLY A 196 2.22 -7.33 -4.59
C GLY A 196 1.22 -8.45 -4.32
N MET A 197 -0.05 -8.20 -4.61
CA MET A 197 -1.05 -9.24 -4.78
C MET A 197 -1.59 -9.26 -6.20
N SER A 198 -2.12 -10.41 -6.58
CA SER A 198 -2.87 -10.62 -7.81
C SER A 198 -4.00 -11.62 -7.55
N GLN A 199 -4.76 -11.93 -8.58
CA GLN A 199 -5.83 -12.90 -8.55
C GLN A 199 -5.74 -13.81 -9.78
N GLY A 200 -6.12 -15.08 -9.59
CA GLY A 200 -6.25 -16.03 -10.69
C GLY A 200 -7.72 -16.24 -11.01
N ILE A 201 -8.06 -16.09 -12.28
CA ILE A 201 -9.42 -16.19 -12.80
C ILE A 201 -9.39 -17.10 -14.02
N TYR A 202 -10.31 -18.06 -14.10
CA TYR A 202 -10.47 -18.82 -15.34
C TYR A 202 -11.18 -17.97 -16.40
N ARG A 203 -10.69 -18.03 -17.65
CA ARG A 203 -11.31 -17.27 -18.76
C ARG A 203 -12.82 -17.50 -18.90
N LYS A 204 -13.30 -18.72 -18.63
CA LYS A 204 -14.73 -19.08 -18.68
C LYS A 204 -15.59 -18.32 -17.66
N ASP A 205 -14.98 -17.82 -16.60
CA ASP A 205 -15.64 -17.15 -15.49
C ASP A 205 -15.60 -15.62 -15.64
N ILE A 206 -14.94 -15.10 -16.69
CA ILE A 206 -14.90 -13.66 -17.03
C ILE A 206 -16.02 -13.34 -18.02
N LYS A 207 -16.77 -12.28 -17.74
CA LYS A 207 -17.66 -11.64 -18.71
C LYS A 207 -17.22 -10.20 -18.94
N VAL A 208 -17.06 -9.85 -20.21
CA VAL A 208 -16.73 -8.50 -20.66
C VAL A 208 -17.94 -7.87 -21.33
N ASP A 209 -18.02 -6.54 -21.30
CA ASP A 209 -18.97 -5.79 -22.11
C ASP A 209 -18.44 -5.51 -23.53
N SER A 210 -19.08 -4.58 -24.24
CA SER A 210 -18.71 -4.25 -25.62
C SER A 210 -17.37 -3.52 -25.79
N ASP A 211 -16.85 -2.87 -24.74
CA ASP A 211 -15.57 -2.15 -24.80
C ASP A 211 -14.40 -2.97 -24.25
N GLY A 212 -14.67 -4.16 -23.71
CA GLY A 212 -13.69 -5.06 -23.13
C GLY A 212 -13.60 -4.96 -21.61
N THR A 213 -14.34 -4.05 -20.97
CA THR A 213 -14.40 -3.92 -19.51
C THR A 213 -15.01 -5.17 -18.89
N ILE A 214 -14.36 -5.71 -17.87
CA ILE A 214 -14.82 -6.86 -17.11
C ILE A 214 -15.98 -6.43 -16.20
N ILE A 215 -17.14 -7.05 -16.41
CA ILE A 215 -18.42 -6.76 -15.72
C ILE A 215 -18.89 -7.89 -14.79
N GLU A 216 -18.21 -9.04 -14.84
CA GLU A 216 -18.37 -10.18 -13.95
C GLU A 216 -17.11 -11.05 -14.00
N TYR A 217 -16.67 -11.54 -12.85
CA TYR A 217 -15.57 -12.50 -12.75
C TYR A 217 -15.70 -13.35 -11.48
N LYS A 218 -15.03 -14.51 -11.44
CA LYS A 218 -14.96 -15.37 -10.26
C LYS A 218 -13.51 -15.82 -10.04
N PRO A 219 -12.78 -15.22 -9.09
CA PRO A 219 -11.42 -15.65 -8.80
C PRO A 219 -11.46 -17.02 -8.12
N PHE A 220 -10.57 -17.92 -8.53
CA PHE A 220 -10.34 -19.17 -7.80
C PHE A 220 -9.18 -19.02 -6.79
N GLU A 221 -8.39 -17.96 -6.94
CA GLU A 221 -7.30 -17.66 -6.03
C GLU A 221 -7.06 -16.16 -5.84
N PHE A 222 -6.52 -15.85 -4.66
CA PHE A 222 -5.66 -14.71 -4.45
C PHE A 222 -4.22 -15.19 -4.28
N THR A 223 -3.28 -14.38 -4.73
CA THR A 223 -1.87 -14.75 -4.69
C THR A 223 -1.05 -13.56 -4.27
N PHE A 224 0.03 -13.82 -3.54
CA PHE A 224 1.07 -12.83 -3.36
C PHE A 224 2.35 -13.23 -4.07
N LEU A 225 3.01 -12.23 -4.62
CA LEU A 225 4.11 -12.39 -5.56
C LEU A 225 4.94 -11.11 -5.58
N PRO A 226 6.18 -11.13 -6.12
CA PRO A 226 6.94 -9.91 -6.31
C PRO A 226 6.10 -8.85 -7.03
N HIS A 227 6.11 -7.61 -6.54
CA HIS A 227 5.25 -6.54 -7.04
C HIS A 227 5.45 -6.29 -8.54
N LYS A 228 6.67 -6.49 -9.04
CA LYS A 228 7.01 -6.45 -10.48
C LYS A 228 6.30 -7.52 -11.32
N ASN A 229 5.62 -8.49 -10.72
CA ASN A 229 4.84 -9.53 -11.40
C ASN A 229 3.33 -9.42 -11.12
N ALA A 230 2.90 -8.57 -10.19
CA ALA A 230 1.49 -8.30 -9.97
C ALA A 230 0.88 -7.65 -11.22
N CYS A 231 -0.27 -8.17 -11.69
CA CYS A 231 -0.98 -7.60 -12.83
C CYS A 231 -1.45 -6.17 -12.52
N ASN A 232 -1.93 -5.97 -11.28
CA ASN A 232 -2.32 -4.67 -10.78
C ASN A 232 -1.23 -4.03 -9.90
N LEU A 233 -0.83 -2.81 -10.29
CA LEU A 233 0.21 -2.02 -9.62
C LEU A 233 -0.28 -1.29 -8.38
N LEU A 234 -1.58 -0.97 -8.30
CA LEU A 234 -2.15 -0.22 -7.19
C LEU A 234 -2.69 -1.20 -6.14
N THR A 235 -1.80 -2.02 -5.60
CA THR A 235 -2.13 -3.07 -4.62
C THR A 235 -1.48 -2.83 -3.24
N ALA A 236 -0.66 -1.80 -3.10
CA ALA A 236 -0.08 -1.42 -1.81
C ALA A 236 -1.12 -0.75 -0.90
N PHE A 237 -1.06 -1.00 0.42
CA PHE A 237 -1.89 -0.30 1.41
C PHE A 237 -1.54 1.18 1.56
N THR A 238 -0.34 1.57 1.13
CA THR A 238 0.03 2.97 0.98
C THR A 238 -0.40 3.43 -0.40
N THR A 239 -1.40 4.32 -0.43
CA THR A 239 -1.69 5.09 -1.63
C THR A 239 -0.55 6.09 -1.80
N GLN A 240 0.20 5.97 -2.89
CA GLN A 240 1.18 6.97 -3.34
C GLN A 240 0.49 8.30 -3.66
#